data_AF-A0A813HUP1-F1
#
_entry.id   AF-A0A813HUP1-F1
#
_cell.length_a   1.000
_cell.length_b   1.000
_cell.length_c   1.000
_cell.angle_alpha   90.00
_cell.angle_beta   90.00
_cell.angle_gamma   90.00
#
_symmetry.space_group_name_H-M   'P 1'
#
loop_
_entity.id
_entity.type
_entity.pdbx_description
1 polymer ?
#
loop_
_entity_poly.entity_id
_entity_poly.type
_entity_poly.pdbx_seq_one_letter_code
_entity_poly.pdbx_strand_id
1 'polypeptide(L)'
;MAAIGEMAVLAHKLVTAPQASASGFCNIIKYGTLCRTVVWPCLPPLLMYQYIRAKDEDYYATEVLYFKSGSRDAKAFYDTSRLNGSGHWRIQQDLESIRAGANSE
;
A
#
# COMPACT_ATOMS: atom_id res chain seq x y z
N MET A 1 54.81 -15.62 -30.93
CA MET A 1 53.66 -14.70 -31.13
C MET A 1 52.30 -15.42 -31.09
N ALA A 2 52.16 -16.67 -31.58
CA ALA A 2 50.89 -17.40 -31.56
C ALA A 2 50.36 -17.78 -30.15
N ALA A 3 51.24 -18.21 -29.24
CA ALA A 3 50.85 -18.66 -27.88
C ALA A 3 50.25 -17.54 -27.00
N ILE A 4 50.65 -16.28 -27.22
CA ILE A 4 50.13 -15.14 -26.46
C ILE A 4 48.69 -14.81 -26.90
N GLY A 5 48.38 -14.99 -28.19
CA GLY A 5 47.03 -14.81 -28.72
C GLY A 5 46.05 -15.85 -28.17
N GLU A 6 46.46 -17.12 -28.07
CA GLU A 6 45.61 -18.18 -27.50
C GLU A 6 45.36 -17.99 -26.01
N MET A 7 46.38 -17.56 -25.25
CA MET A 7 46.24 -17.23 -23.83
C MET A 7 45.31 -16.03 -23.61
N ALA A 8 45.37 -15.02 -24.48
CA ALA A 8 44.46 -13.86 -24.44
C ALA A 8 43.01 -14.24 -24.76
N VAL A 9 42.78 -15.16 -25.71
CA VAL A 9 41.44 -15.67 -26.04
C VAL A 9 40.88 -16.54 -24.91
N LEU A 10 41.71 -17.36 -24.26
CA LEU A 10 41.31 -18.16 -23.11
C LEU A 10 41.01 -17.28 -21.89
N ALA A 11 41.84 -16.27 -21.61
CA ALA A 11 41.59 -15.29 -20.56
C ALA A 11 40.32 -14.49 -20.84
N HIS A 12 40.09 -14.06 -22.08
CA HIS A 12 38.85 -13.38 -22.47
C HIS A 12 37.64 -14.30 -22.26
N LYS A 13 37.68 -15.57 -22.69
CA LYS A 13 36.58 -16.53 -22.49
C LYS A 13 36.31 -16.86 -21.02
N LEU A 14 37.34 -16.85 -20.16
CA LEU A 14 37.20 -17.04 -18.71
C LEU A 14 36.63 -15.80 -18.02
N VAL A 15 37.02 -14.60 -18.46
CA VAL A 15 36.50 -13.32 -17.93
C VAL A 15 35.07 -13.04 -18.43
N THR A 16 34.73 -13.47 -19.65
CA THR A 16 33.37 -13.37 -20.22
C THR A 16 32.53 -14.63 -19.99
N ALA A 17 32.88 -15.48 -19.01
CA ALA A 17 31.98 -16.55 -18.58
C ALA A 17 30.61 -15.93 -18.24
N PRO A 18 29.50 -16.47 -18.78
CA PRO A 18 28.20 -15.83 -18.67
C PRO A 18 27.83 -15.66 -17.20
N GLN A 19 27.81 -14.42 -16.72
CA GLN A 19 27.52 -14.07 -15.33
C GLN A 19 26.06 -14.36 -14.91
N ALA A 20 25.25 -14.92 -15.80
CA ALA A 20 23.96 -15.49 -15.49
C ALA A 20 23.94 -16.94 -16.02
N SER A 21 23.83 -17.90 -15.10
CA SER A 21 23.52 -19.28 -15.51
C SER A 21 22.18 -19.29 -16.24
N ALA A 22 22.01 -20.18 -17.23
CA ALA A 22 20.73 -20.34 -17.92
C ALA A 22 19.56 -20.56 -16.94
N SER A 23 19.85 -21.20 -15.80
CA SER A 23 18.91 -21.37 -14.68
C SER A 23 18.50 -20.05 -14.03
N GLY A 24 19.43 -19.12 -13.82
CA GLY A 24 19.14 -17.78 -13.27
C GLY A 24 18.28 -16.94 -14.22
N PHE A 25 18.59 -16.96 -15.50
CA PHE A 25 17.80 -16.26 -16.53
C PHE A 25 16.36 -16.81 -16.61
N CYS A 26 16.20 -18.14 -16.62
CA CYS A 26 14.88 -18.78 -16.60
C CYS A 26 14.08 -18.44 -15.33
N ASN A 27 14.73 -18.35 -14.17
CA ASN A 27 14.03 -18.01 -12.92
C ASN A 27 13.53 -16.56 -12.93
N ILE A 28 14.29 -15.60 -13.47
CA ILE A 28 13.84 -14.20 -13.62
C ILE A 28 12.59 -14.12 -14.51
N ILE A 29 12.57 -14.87 -15.62
CA ILE A 29 11.39 -14.95 -16.50
C ILE A 29 10.19 -15.55 -15.74
N LYS A 30 10.40 -16.64 -14.99
CA LYS A 30 9.32 -17.26 -14.18
C LYS A 30 8.76 -16.29 -13.14
N TYR A 31 9.61 -15.54 -12.44
CA TYR A 31 9.17 -14.52 -11.49
C TYR A 31 8.42 -13.37 -12.17
N GLY A 32 8.90 -12.90 -13.33
CA GLY A 32 8.22 -11.88 -14.13
C GLY A 32 6.83 -12.32 -14.59
N THR A 33 6.69 -13.57 -15.01
CA THR A 33 5.40 -14.15 -15.41
C THR A 33 4.47 -14.28 -14.20
N LEU A 34 4.95 -14.77 -13.05
CA LEU A 34 4.16 -14.89 -11.82
C LEU A 34 3.65 -13.52 -11.33
N CYS A 35 4.47 -12.48 -11.41
CA CYS A 35 4.07 -11.12 -11.08
C CYS A 35 2.89 -10.65 -11.95
N ARG A 36 2.93 -10.91 -13.27
CA ARG A 36 1.84 -10.56 -14.19
C ARG A 36 0.58 -11.41 -14.01
N THR A 37 0.71 -12.71 -13.80
CA THR A 37 -0.44 -13.63 -13.82
C THR A 37 -1.12 -13.79 -12.47
N VAL A 38 -0.39 -13.63 -11.36
CA VAL A 38 -0.92 -13.87 -10.01
C VAL A 38 -0.95 -12.59 -9.19
N VAL A 39 0.15 -11.85 -9.12
CA VAL A 39 0.25 -10.68 -8.21
C VAL A 39 -0.65 -9.53 -8.68
N TRP A 40 -0.56 -9.14 -9.95
CA TRP A 40 -1.34 -8.02 -10.49
C TRP A 40 -2.86 -8.22 -10.42
N PRO A 41 -3.42 -9.41 -10.69
CA PRO A 41 -4.85 -9.64 -10.51
C PRO A 41 -5.30 -9.72 -9.04
N CYS A 42 -4.46 -10.23 -8.14
CA CYS A 42 -4.82 -10.41 -6.73
C CYS A 42 -4.60 -9.17 -5.87
N LEU A 43 -3.71 -8.25 -6.27
CA LEU A 43 -3.36 -7.06 -5.50
C LEU A 43 -4.52 -6.04 -5.39
N PRO A 44 -5.26 -5.69 -6.46
CA PRO A 44 -6.39 -4.76 -6.35
C PRO A 44 -7.52 -5.26 -5.43
N PRO A 45 -7.98 -6.52 -5.50
CA PRO A 45 -8.95 -7.05 -4.54
C PRO A 45 -8.46 -7.03 -3.10
N LEU A 46 -7.18 -7.32 -2.86
CA LEU A 46 -6.60 -7.30 -1.51
C LEU A 46 -6.55 -5.89 -0.92
N LEU A 47 -6.14 -4.90 -1.72
CA LEU A 47 -6.16 -3.49 -1.32
C LEU A 47 -7.59 -2.99 -1.09
N MET A 48 -8.53 -3.36 -1.96
CA MET A 48 -9.94 -3.03 -1.79
C MET A 48 -10.50 -3.63 -0.48
N TYR A 49 -10.17 -4.88 -0.17
CA TYR A 49 -10.60 -5.51 1.08
C TYR A 49 -10.05 -4.80 2.32
N GLN A 50 -8.77 -4.38 2.30
CA GLN A 50 -8.21 -3.57 3.38
C GLN A 50 -8.89 -2.21 3.50
N TYR A 51 -9.18 -1.56 2.37
CA TYR A 51 -9.92 -0.30 2.34
C TYR A 51 -11.31 -0.44 2.95
N ILE A 52 -12.06 -1.48 2.59
CA ILE A 52 -13.40 -1.74 3.13
C ILE A 52 -13.33 -1.93 4.65
N ARG A 53 -12.38 -2.73 5.15
CA ARG A 53 -12.23 -2.91 6.61
C ARG A 53 -11.90 -1.63 7.34
N ALA A 54 -11.00 -0.81 6.81
CA ALA A 54 -10.69 0.49 7.38
C ALA A 54 -11.93 1.40 7.41
N LYS A 55 -12.74 1.38 6.34
CA LYS A 55 -13.98 2.15 6.29
C LYS A 55 -15.05 1.65 7.26
N ASP A 56 -15.22 0.34 7.41
CA ASP A 56 -16.14 -0.21 8.40
C ASP A 56 -15.74 0.18 9.83
N GLU A 57 -14.44 0.15 10.15
CA GLU A 57 -13.94 0.60 11.46
C GLU A 57 -14.21 2.11 11.70
N ASP A 58 -13.96 2.96 10.70
CA ASP A 58 -14.27 4.39 10.76
C ASP A 58 -15.77 4.65 11.03
N TYR A 59 -16.65 3.94 10.31
CA TYR A 59 -18.10 4.06 10.46
C TYR A 59 -18.59 3.53 11.81
N TYR A 60 -18.02 2.42 12.29
CA TYR A 60 -18.34 1.91 13.61
C TYR A 60 -17.98 2.90 14.72
N ALA A 61 -16.81 3.55 14.63
CA ALA A 61 -16.40 4.57 15.59
C ALA A 61 -17.36 5.78 15.60
N THR A 62 -17.82 6.22 14.43
CA THR A 62 -18.75 7.36 14.32
C THR A 62 -20.14 7.01 14.87
N GLU A 63 -20.61 5.78 14.68
CA GLU A 63 -21.85 5.28 15.29
C GLU A 63 -21.81 5.25 16.82
N VAL A 64 -20.71 4.74 17.39
CA VAL A 64 -20.53 4.70 18.83
C VAL A 64 -20.48 6.10 19.43
N LEU A 65 -19.81 7.04 18.78
CA LEU A 65 -19.75 8.44 19.20
C LEU A 65 -21.13 9.11 19.10
N TYR A 66 -21.85 8.92 18.00
CA TYR A 66 -23.20 9.45 17.84
C TYR A 66 -24.13 8.95 18.95
N PHE A 67 -24.13 7.63 19.20
CA PHE A 67 -24.97 7.02 20.24
C PHE A 67 -24.65 7.57 21.63
N LYS A 68 -23.36 7.74 21.96
CA LYS A 68 -22.94 8.31 23.26
C LYS A 68 -23.17 9.81 23.38
N SER A 69 -23.20 10.55 22.27
CA SER A 69 -23.38 12.00 22.29
C SER A 69 -24.77 12.45 22.75
N GLY A 70 -25.78 11.57 22.66
CA GLY A 70 -27.18 11.92 22.91
C GLY A 70 -27.77 12.94 21.92
N SER A 71 -27.04 13.27 20.85
CA SER A 71 -27.51 14.18 19.82
C SER A 71 -28.66 13.57 19.02
N ARG A 72 -29.64 14.38 18.66
CA ARG A 72 -30.76 13.99 17.77
C ARG A 72 -30.49 14.34 16.31
N ASP A 73 -29.36 15.01 16.05
CA ASP A 73 -29.01 15.50 14.72
C ASP A 73 -28.04 14.53 14.02
N ALA A 74 -28.61 13.48 13.40
CA ALA A 74 -27.84 12.49 12.66
C ALA A 74 -27.08 13.10 11.46
N LYS A 75 -27.62 14.18 10.87
CA LYS A 75 -27.02 14.82 9.71
C LYS A 75 -25.67 15.46 10.07
N ALA A 76 -25.51 15.95 11.29
CA ALA A 76 -24.24 16.53 11.73
C ALA A 76 -23.08 15.51 11.76
N PHE A 77 -23.39 14.22 11.89
CA PHE A 77 -22.40 13.13 11.95
C PHE A 77 -22.19 12.44 10.60
N TYR A 78 -23.23 12.34 9.76
CA TYR A 78 -23.18 11.59 8.50
C TYR A 78 -23.42 12.47 7.26
N ASP A 79 -22.87 13.70 7.23
CA ASP A 79 -23.13 14.65 6.15
C ASP A 79 -22.33 14.31 4.87
N THR A 80 -22.87 13.46 4.01
CA THR A 80 -22.24 13.11 2.72
C THR A 80 -22.25 14.25 1.70
N SER A 81 -22.97 15.35 1.97
CA SER A 81 -23.00 16.52 1.08
C SER A 81 -21.75 17.40 1.19
N ARG A 82 -20.93 17.20 2.22
CA ARG A 82 -19.68 17.94 2.41
C ARG A 82 -18.54 17.37 1.57
N LEU A 83 -17.74 18.28 1.02
CA LEU A 83 -16.61 17.96 0.16
C LEU A 83 -15.55 17.13 0.90
N ASN A 84 -14.99 16.16 0.18
CA ASN A 84 -13.70 15.53 0.47
C ASN A 84 -13.58 14.81 1.83
N GLY A 85 -14.59 14.04 2.24
CA GLY A 85 -14.54 13.23 3.46
C GLY A 85 -14.71 14.00 4.76
N SER A 86 -15.01 15.31 4.70
CA SER A 86 -15.35 16.15 5.85
C SER A 86 -16.78 15.96 6.37
N GLY A 87 -17.48 14.90 5.95
CA GLY A 87 -18.85 14.62 6.38
C GLY A 87 -19.01 14.41 7.89
N HIS A 88 -17.93 13.99 8.55
CA HIS A 88 -17.84 13.82 10.01
C HIS A 88 -17.25 15.05 10.73
N TRP A 89 -17.42 16.25 10.18
CA TRP A 89 -16.82 17.50 10.70
C TRP A 89 -17.07 17.73 12.19
N ARG A 90 -18.23 17.30 12.71
CA ARG A 90 -18.56 17.47 14.12
C ARG A 90 -17.64 16.66 15.03
N ILE A 91 -17.29 15.45 14.63
CA ILE A 91 -16.34 14.60 15.35
C ILE A 91 -14.95 15.23 15.34
N GLN A 92 -14.51 15.80 14.21
CA GLN A 92 -13.21 16.48 14.12
C GLN A 92 -13.15 17.70 15.04
N GLN A 93 -14.24 18.48 15.11
CA GLN A 93 -14.34 19.62 16.01
C GLN A 93 -14.35 19.20 17.49
N ASP A 94 -15.10 18.15 17.84
CA ASP A 94 -15.18 17.65 19.21
C ASP A 94 -13.81 17.08 19.65
N LEU A 95 -13.12 16.34 18.77
CA LEU A 95 -11.75 15.87 19.01
C LEU A 95 -10.76 17.02 19.20
N GLU A 96 -10.83 18.06 18.37
CA GLU A 96 -9.95 19.23 18.52
C GLU A 96 -10.24 19.99 19.83
N SER A 97 -11.51 20.06 20.23
CA SER A 97 -11.89 20.66 21.52
C SER A 97 -11.34 19.87 22.71
N ILE A 98 -11.40 18.54 22.64
CA ILE A 98 -10.80 17.64 23.64
C ILE A 98 -9.28 17.80 23.65
N ARG A 99 -8.64 17.86 22.48
CA ARG A 99 -7.19 18.04 22.35
C ARG A 99 -6.74 19.38 22.94
N ALA A 100 -7.44 20.48 22.64
CA ALA A 100 -7.14 21.80 23.18
C ALA A 100 -7.36 21.85 24.70
N GLY A 101 -8.36 21.13 25.22
CA GLY A 101 -8.57 21.01 26.67
C GLY A 101 -7.53 20.15 27.38
N ALA A 102 -7.02 19.11 26.71
CA ALA A 102 -6.03 18.19 27.28
C ALA A 102 -4.59 18.75 27.20
N ASN A 103 -4.27 19.48 26.14
CA ASN A 103 -3.01 20.17 25.94
C ASN A 103 -3.25 21.67 26.16
N SER A 104 -3.41 22.09 27.41
CA SER A 104 -3.36 23.51 27.75
C SER A 104 -1.93 24.01 27.58
N GLU A 105 -1.57 24.45 26.38
CA GLU A 105 -0.43 25.36 26.16
C GLU A 105 -0.67 26.71 26.84
#